data_AF-A0A926XNP8-F1
#
_entry.id   AF-A0A926XNP8-F1
#
_cell.length_a   1.000
_cell.length_b   1.000
_cell.length_c   1.000
_cell.angle_alpha   90.00
_cell.angle_beta   90.00
_cell.angle_gamma   90.00
#
_symmetry.space_group_name_H-M   'P 1'
#
loop_
_entity.id
_entity.type
_entity.pdbx_description
1 polymer ?
#
loop_
_entity_poly.entity_id
_entity_poly.type
_entity_poly.pdbx_seq_one_letter_code
_entity_poly.pdbx_strand_id
1 'polypeptide(L)' 'MKIAIDSENNLIFRYDNTEHHRKLNLPTFPHHKHDRSEDNVIGSDAPFLIDVLKEIENIRE' A
#
# COMPACT_ATOMS: atom_id res chain seq x y z
N MET A 1 -3.16 9.13 -3.40
CA MET A 1 -3.10 7.69 -3.64
C MET A 1 -1.76 7.44 -4.29
N LYS A 2 -1.02 6.43 -3.84
CA LYS A 2 0.25 5.99 -4.46
C LYS A 2 0.09 4.51 -4.78
N ILE A 3 0.37 4.11 -6.02
CA ILE A 3 0.09 2.74 -6.49
C ILE A 3 1.26 2.25 -7.35
N ALA A 4 1.58 0.97 -7.22
CA ALA A 4 2.51 0.24 -8.08
C ALA A 4 1.80 -0.98 -8.68
N ILE A 5 1.92 -1.15 -9.98
CA ILE A 5 1.33 -2.22 -10.79
C ILE A 5 2.43 -2.74 -11.72
N ASP A 6 2.48 -4.05 -11.95
CA ASP A 6 3.44 -4.65 -12.89
C ASP A 6 3.02 -4.52 -14.37
N SER A 7 3.84 -5.05 -15.28
CA SER A 7 3.57 -5.04 -16.73
C SER A 7 2.37 -5.91 -17.15
N GLU A 8 1.94 -6.83 -16.30
CA GLU A 8 0.77 -7.70 -16.51
C GLU A 8 -0.50 -7.11 -15.87
N ASN A 9 -0.41 -5.89 -15.35
CA ASN A 9 -1.48 -5.17 -14.69
C ASN A 9 -1.91 -5.78 -13.34
N ASN A 10 -1.02 -6.53 -12.68
CA ASN A 10 -1.23 -7.01 -11.31
C ASN A 10 -0.86 -5.93 -10.29
N LEU A 11 -1.70 -5.76 -9.27
CA LEU A 11 -1.42 -4.88 -8.15
C LEU A 11 -0.18 -5.39 -7.40
N ILE A 12 0.80 -4.52 -7.18
CA ILE A 12 1.92 -4.81 -6.28
C ILE A 12 1.62 -4.26 -4.90
N PHE A 13 1.34 -2.96 -4.81
CA PHE A 13 0.78 -2.35 -3.62
C PHE A 13 0.03 -1.04 -3.93
N ARG A 14 -0.86 -0.64 -3.03
CA ARG A 14 -1.49 0.68 -3.03
C ARG A 14 -1.56 1.28 -1.64
N TYR A 15 -1.13 2.52 -1.53
CA TYR A 15 -1.35 3.39 -0.38
C TYR A 15 -2.49 4.36 -0.68
N ASP A 16 -3.54 4.29 0.13
CA ASP A 16 -4.68 5.19 0.03
C ASP A 16 -4.41 6.53 0.70
N ASN A 17 -5.07 7.58 0.21
CA ASN A 17 -5.03 8.90 0.85
C ASN A 17 -6.26 9.17 1.73
N THR A 18 -7.20 8.23 1.79
CA THR A 18 -8.43 8.34 2.58
C THR A 18 -8.30 7.51 3.85
N GLU A 19 -8.72 8.07 4.99
CA GLU A 19 -8.82 7.32 6.25
C GLU A 19 -9.79 6.14 6.08
N HIS A 20 -9.35 4.92 6.40
CA HIS A 20 -10.21 3.74 6.26
C HIS A 20 -11.03 3.46 7.52
N HIS A 21 -12.01 2.57 7.41
CA HIS A 21 -12.92 2.24 8.50
C HIS A 21 -12.18 1.70 9.74
N ARG A 22 -12.43 2.28 10.93
CA ARG A 22 -11.94 1.81 12.26
C ARG A 22 -12.17 0.31 12.52
N LYS A 23 -13.03 -0.35 11.74
CA LYS A 23 -13.38 -1.77 11.81
C LYS A 23 -12.19 -2.71 11.58
N LEU A 24 -11.14 -2.29 10.87
CA LEU A 24 -9.95 -3.14 10.63
C LEU A 24 -9.04 -3.26 11.86
N ASN A 25 -9.21 -2.41 12.88
CA ASN A 25 -8.44 -2.40 14.12
C ASN A 25 -6.91 -2.49 13.92
N LEU A 26 -6.40 -1.78 12.91
CA LEU A 26 -4.97 -1.73 12.60
C LEU A 26 -4.24 -0.78 13.57
N PRO A 27 -3.04 -1.15 14.07
CA PRO A 27 -2.24 -0.27 14.92
C PRO A 27 -1.85 1.05 14.25
N THR A 28 -1.77 1.07 12.92
CA THR A 28 -1.39 2.21 12.09
C THR A 28 -2.58 3.10 11.70
N PHE A 29 -3.76 2.92 12.30
CA PHE A 29 -4.94 3.72 12.00
C PHE A 29 -4.62 5.23 12.00
N PRO A 30 -5.06 6.01 11.00
CA PRO A 30 -6.00 5.63 9.93
C PRO A 30 -5.35 5.04 8.66
N HIS A 31 -4.06 4.78 8.70
CA HIS A 31 -3.26 4.39 7.54
C HIS A 31 -3.20 2.87 7.35
N HIS A 32 -3.23 2.48 6.08
CA HIS A 32 -3.13 1.10 5.62
C HIS A 32 -2.55 1.07 4.21
N LYS A 33 -2.17 -0.12 3.76
CA LYS A 33 -1.90 -0.40 2.35
C LYS A 33 -2.59 -1.68 1.90
N HIS A 34 -2.90 -1.75 0.62
CA HIS A 34 -3.31 -2.96 -0.06
C HIS A 34 -2.05 -3.63 -0.61
N ASP A 35 -1.77 -4.89 -0.23
CA ASP A 35 -0.58 -5.63 -0.64
C ASP A 35 -0.95 -6.76 -1.59
N ARG A 36 -0.50 -6.70 -2.84
CA ARG A 36 -0.76 -7.67 -3.93
C ARG A 36 -2.22 -7.90 -4.34
N SER A 37 -3.19 -7.50 -3.51
CA SER A 37 -4.62 -7.64 -3.75
C SER A 37 -5.40 -6.53 -3.05
N GLU A 38 -6.51 -6.13 -3.66
CA GLU A 38 -7.46 -5.17 -3.11
C GLU A 38 -8.06 -5.64 -1.77
N ASP A 39 -8.20 -6.95 -1.57
CA ASP A 39 -8.78 -7.50 -0.35
C ASP A 39 -7.73 -7.72 0.76
N ASN A 40 -6.43 -7.64 0.41
CA ASN A 40 -5.34 -7.86 1.36
C ASN A 40 -4.88 -6.53 1.97
N VAL A 41 -5.65 -6.05 2.95
CA VAL A 41 -5.36 -4.80 3.66
C VAL A 41 -4.47 -5.05 4.87
N ILE A 42 -3.32 -4.39 4.91
CA ILE A 42 -2.36 -4.49 6.02
C ILE A 42 -2.04 -3.11 6.62
N GLY A 43 -1.62 -3.12 7.88
CA GLY A 43 -1.18 -1.91 8.57
C GLY A 43 0.10 -1.35 7.94
N SER A 44 0.13 -0.05 7.71
CA SER A 44 1.30 0.67 7.21
C SER A 44 1.16 2.15 7.52
N ASP A 45 2.28 2.82 7.78
CA ASP A 45 2.31 4.27 7.90
C ASP A 45 2.10 4.94 6.53
N ALA A 46 1.75 6.23 6.53
CA ALA A 46 1.70 7.00 5.29
C ALA A 46 3.11 7.21 4.73
N PRO A 47 3.46 6.67 3.54
CA PRO A 47 4.83 6.76 3.03
C PRO A 47 5.09 8.11 2.39
N PHE A 48 6.34 8.57 2.44
CA PHE A 48 6.82 9.63 1.55
C PHE A 48 7.06 9.06 0.14
N LEU A 49 7.23 9.95 -0.84
CA LEU A 49 7.53 9.53 -2.21
C LEU A 49 8.80 8.68 -2.29
N ILE A 50 9.83 9.05 -1.52
CA ILE A 50 11.11 8.32 -1.53
C ILE A 50 10.97 6.89 -1.00
N ASP A 51 10.09 6.65 -0.04
CA ASP A 51 9.87 5.32 0.51
C ASP A 51 9.20 4.41 -0.52
N VAL A 52 8.24 4.96 -1.28
CA VAL A 52 7.60 4.24 -2.39
C VAL A 52 8.61 3.90 -3.49
N LEU A 53 9.48 4.85 -3.88
CA LEU A 53 10.50 4.59 -4.89
C LEU A 53 11.48 3.49 -4.45
N LYS A 54 11.89 3.50 -3.18
CA LYS A 54 12.72 2.44 -2.60
C LYS A 54 12.00 1.09 -2.53
N GLU A 55 10.72 1.08 -2.18
CA GLU A 55 9.91 -0.15 -2.18
C GLU A 55 9.87 -0.73 -3.60
N ILE A 56 9.67 0.11 -4.62
CA ILE A 56 9.68 -0.30 -6.02
C ILE A 56 11.03 -0.87 -6.45
N GLU A 57 12.13 -0.18 -6.12
CA GLU A 57 13.49 -0.62 -6.46
C GLU A 57 13.83 -2.02 -5.87
N ASN A 58 13.21 -2.36 -4.74
CA ASN A 58 13.41 -3.65 -4.08
C ASN A 58 12.44 -4.76 -4.55
N ILE A 59 11.52 -4.46 -5.48
CA ILE A 59 10.70 -5.50 -6.11
C ILE A 59 11.62 -6.33 -7.00
N ARG A 60 11.81 -7.59 -6.63
CA ARG A 60 12.47 -8.58 -7.49
C ARG A 60 11.39 -9.27 -8.33
N GLU A 61 11.63 -9.35 -9.63
CA GLU A 61 10.85 -10.15 -10.58
C GLU A 61 10.89 -11.65 -10.22
#